data_AF-A0A2R5LAI0-F1
#
_entry.id   AF-A0A2R5LAI0-F1
#
_cell.length_a   1.000
_cell.length_b   1.000
_cell.length_c   1.000
_cell.angle_alpha   90.00
_cell.angle_beta   90.00
_cell.angle_gamma   90.00
#
_symmetry.space_group_name_H-M   'P 1'
#
loop_
_entity.id
_entity.type
_entity.pdbx_description
1 polymer ?
#
loop_
_entity_poly.entity_id
_entity_poly.type
_entity_poly.pdbx_seq_one_letter_code
_entity_poly.pdbx_strand_id
1 'polypeptide(L)'
;EKIVNNYCSFKLRQREGYISSPAFPHYYPALSNCSWHIQGAPGQTVSVTMLDVSMKQPKRQWIYHVCEDSVTVADGQNKLLVACGDSAGNLRTVNSASNHLTVQLKSSEFVPYRGFILKYKLVGCPTPRSPKQGYLVFRNESTALFKCCKDHFFTDTFQNTRTLFCIDGNEWNDTVSGCASRYELALNGTLIVDPQFSEAPELMSSDQAVRDKETEDMSHIADILIPALLMGGLILGNIVIVLIIFRLRKRQQRRANQNGPVQMDELSHDEAKAPLASILPSEV
;
A
#
# COMPACT_ATOMS: atom_id res chain seq x y z
N GLU A 1 27.65 12.98 -19.55
CA GLU A 1 27.76 11.68 -18.84
C GLU A 1 28.86 11.77 -17.79
N LYS A 2 28.62 11.29 -16.56
CA LYS A 2 29.69 11.16 -15.54
C LYS A 2 30.26 9.75 -15.63
N ILE A 3 31.39 9.61 -16.31
CA ILE A 3 32.16 8.35 -16.32
C ILE A 3 32.95 8.31 -15.01
N VAL A 4 32.61 7.38 -14.12
CA VAL A 4 33.30 7.22 -12.84
C VAL A 4 34.43 6.18 -13.03
N ASN A 5 35.68 6.63 -13.08
CA ASN A 5 36.88 5.79 -12.90
C ASN A 5 37.91 6.59 -12.07
N ASN A 6 38.64 6.03 -11.10
CA ASN A 6 39.75 5.12 -11.41
C ASN A 6 40.29 4.22 -10.27
N TYR A 7 39.52 3.82 -9.24
CA TYR A 7 39.90 2.71 -8.35
C TYR A 7 38.63 2.03 -7.86
N CYS A 8 38.24 0.94 -8.52
CA CYS A 8 37.00 0.21 -8.25
C CYS A 8 36.82 -0.10 -6.74
N SER A 9 35.57 -0.26 -6.29
CA SER A 9 35.10 -0.23 -4.87
C SER A 9 34.44 1.10 -4.45
N PHE A 10 33.29 1.41 -5.06
CA PHE A 10 32.53 2.63 -4.78
C PHE A 10 31.11 2.36 -4.30
N LYS A 11 30.56 3.32 -3.56
CA LYS A 11 29.12 3.41 -3.28
C LYS A 11 28.47 4.37 -4.25
N LEU A 12 27.48 3.90 -4.99
CA LEU A 12 26.72 4.66 -5.98
C LEU A 12 25.33 4.93 -5.42
N ARG A 13 24.92 6.20 -5.42
CA ARG A 13 23.62 6.66 -4.92
C ARG A 13 22.86 7.47 -5.96
N GLN A 14 23.46 7.65 -7.14
CA GLN A 14 22.84 8.34 -8.25
C GLN A 14 21.65 7.51 -8.75
N ARG A 15 20.67 8.19 -9.31
CA ARG A 15 19.43 7.57 -9.77
C ARG A 15 19.64 6.60 -10.93
N GLU A 16 20.57 6.92 -11.80
CA GLU A 16 21.03 6.04 -12.86
C GLU A 16 22.49 6.33 -13.15
N GLY A 17 23.14 5.38 -13.82
CA GLY A 17 24.51 5.54 -14.25
C GLY A 17 25.02 4.30 -14.97
N TYR A 18 26.29 4.35 -15.32
CA TYR A 18 27.00 3.27 -16.00
C TYR A 18 28.13 2.76 -15.11
N ILE A 19 28.35 1.45 -15.11
CA ILE A 19 29.48 0.80 -14.48
C ILE A 19 30.18 -0.01 -15.56
N SER A 20 31.49 0.14 -15.65
CA SER A 20 32.32 -0.65 -16.55
C SER A 20 33.51 -1.25 -15.82
N SER A 21 34.09 -2.30 -16.39
CA SER A 21 35.42 -2.75 -15.97
C SER A 21 36.43 -1.61 -16.08
N PRO A 22 37.47 -1.59 -15.22
CA PRO A 22 38.57 -0.64 -15.37
C PRO A 22 39.15 -0.72 -16.79
N ALA A 23 39.49 0.44 -17.36
CA ALA A 23 40.00 0.59 -18.72
C ALA A 23 39.05 0.22 -19.88
N PHE A 24 37.78 -0.17 -19.65
CA PHE A 24 36.82 -0.42 -20.74
C PHE A 24 36.78 0.76 -21.74
N PRO A 25 36.79 0.54 -23.06
CA PRO A 25 36.68 -0.74 -23.77
C PRO A 25 38.02 -1.47 -24.03
N HIS A 26 39.12 -1.03 -23.41
CA HIS A 26 40.39 -1.77 -23.41
C HIS A 26 40.35 -2.94 -22.44
N TYR A 27 41.46 -3.68 -22.35
CA TYR A 27 41.54 -4.90 -21.56
C TYR A 27 41.38 -4.64 -20.07
N TYR A 28 40.52 -5.42 -19.40
CA TYR A 28 40.39 -5.32 -17.95
C TYR A 28 41.68 -5.80 -17.26
N PRO A 29 42.07 -5.21 -16.11
CA PRO A 29 43.30 -5.61 -15.44
C PRO A 29 43.22 -7.02 -14.84
N ALA A 30 44.36 -7.72 -14.81
CA ALA A 30 44.52 -8.98 -14.09
C ALA A 30 44.39 -8.80 -12.57
N LEU A 31 44.22 -9.90 -11.82
CA LEU A 31 44.21 -9.92 -10.35
C LEU A 31 43.29 -8.86 -9.71
N SER A 32 42.21 -8.50 -10.39
CA SER A 32 41.28 -7.45 -9.95
C SER A 32 40.16 -8.04 -9.13
N ASN A 33 39.88 -7.43 -7.99
CA ASN A 33 38.70 -7.69 -7.18
C ASN A 33 38.00 -6.36 -6.92
N CYS A 34 37.14 -6.00 -7.85
CA CYS A 34 36.47 -4.71 -7.91
C CYS A 34 35.02 -4.87 -7.47
N SER A 35 34.52 -3.99 -6.58
CA SER A 35 33.11 -3.97 -6.23
C SER A 35 32.46 -2.61 -6.53
N TRP A 36 31.16 -2.60 -6.79
CA TRP A 36 30.35 -1.39 -6.84
C TRP A 36 29.06 -1.66 -6.09
N HIS A 37 28.75 -0.82 -5.12
CA HIS A 37 27.59 -0.95 -4.25
C HIS A 37 26.57 0.13 -4.62
N ILE A 38 25.50 -0.26 -5.30
CA ILE A 38 24.42 0.63 -5.70
C ILE A 38 23.40 0.66 -4.57
N GLN A 39 23.16 1.83 -4.00
CA GLN A 39 22.27 2.03 -2.85
C GLN A 39 21.16 3.03 -3.20
N GLY A 40 19.94 2.50 -3.34
CA GLY A 40 18.73 3.30 -3.45
C GLY A 40 18.15 3.71 -2.09
N ALA A 41 17.23 4.66 -2.10
CA ALA A 41 16.47 5.04 -0.91
C ALA A 41 15.49 3.91 -0.51
N PRO A 42 14.98 3.90 0.74
CA PRO A 42 13.92 2.97 1.12
C PRO A 42 12.74 3.05 0.15
N GLY A 43 12.18 1.89 -0.19
CA GLY A 43 11.06 1.81 -1.13
C GLY A 43 11.45 1.83 -2.61
N GLN A 44 12.74 1.88 -2.93
CA GLN A 44 13.27 1.69 -4.28
C GLN A 44 13.95 0.33 -4.42
N THR A 45 14.05 -0.16 -5.66
CA THR A 45 14.86 -1.30 -6.07
C THR A 45 15.88 -0.85 -7.12
N VAL A 46 16.78 -1.76 -7.51
CA VAL A 46 17.85 -1.49 -8.48
C VAL A 46 17.65 -2.40 -9.69
N SER A 47 17.52 -1.81 -10.87
CA SER A 47 17.52 -2.50 -12.15
C SER A 47 18.89 -2.35 -12.80
N VAL A 48 19.46 -3.44 -13.30
CA VAL A 48 20.75 -3.48 -13.99
C VAL A 48 20.59 -4.16 -15.33
N THR A 49 21.03 -3.49 -16.39
CA THR A 49 21.06 -3.99 -17.76
C THR A 49 22.50 -4.13 -18.23
N MET A 50 22.93 -5.35 -18.54
CA MET A 50 24.23 -5.60 -19.16
C MET A 50 24.19 -5.18 -20.63
N LEU A 51 25.05 -4.25 -21.03
CA LEU A 51 25.05 -3.65 -22.38
C LEU A 51 26.08 -4.32 -23.28
N ASP A 52 27.26 -4.60 -22.76
CA ASP A 52 28.33 -5.34 -23.44
C ASP A 52 29.12 -6.14 -22.42
N VAL A 53 29.57 -7.32 -22.82
CA VAL A 53 30.40 -8.20 -22.03
C VAL A 53 31.31 -9.03 -22.92
N SER A 54 32.59 -8.98 -22.62
CA SER A 54 33.66 -9.73 -23.24
C SER A 54 34.63 -10.07 -22.13
N MET A 55 34.47 -11.25 -21.55
CA MET A 55 35.30 -11.77 -20.48
C MET A 55 35.96 -13.08 -20.88
N LYS A 56 36.96 -13.54 -20.12
CA LYS A 56 37.58 -14.86 -20.31
C LYS A 56 36.50 -15.93 -20.46
N GLN A 57 36.62 -16.73 -21.53
CA GLN A 57 35.68 -17.82 -21.77
C GLN A 57 35.71 -18.83 -20.60
N PRO A 58 34.55 -19.40 -20.21
CA PRO A 58 34.52 -20.40 -19.17
C PRO A 58 35.33 -21.63 -19.58
N LYS A 59 36.14 -22.15 -18.66
CA LYS A 59 36.83 -23.43 -18.89
C LYS A 59 35.85 -24.57 -18.63
N ARG A 60 35.86 -25.59 -19.49
CA ARG A 60 35.17 -26.87 -19.21
C ARG A 60 35.98 -27.63 -18.18
N GLN A 61 35.37 -27.90 -17.03
CA GLN A 61 35.94 -28.74 -16.00
C GLN A 61 34.94 -29.86 -15.70
N TRP A 62 35.21 -31.05 -16.25
CA TRP A 62 34.28 -32.18 -16.25
C TRP A 62 32.94 -31.82 -16.92
N ILE A 63 31.84 -31.92 -16.18
CA ILE A 63 30.49 -31.62 -16.66
C ILE A 63 30.07 -30.15 -16.41
N TYR A 64 30.91 -29.36 -15.73
CA TYR A 64 30.60 -27.98 -15.36
C TYR A 64 31.47 -26.97 -16.11
N HIS A 65 30.90 -25.79 -16.33
CA HIS A 65 31.61 -24.62 -16.84
C HIS A 65 32.03 -23.73 -15.68
N VAL A 66 33.34 -23.45 -15.57
CA VAL A 66 33.88 -22.60 -14.50
C VAL A 66 34.31 -21.26 -15.09
N CYS A 67 33.71 -20.19 -14.59
CA CYS A 67 34.14 -18.82 -14.86
C CYS A 67 35.27 -18.45 -13.89
N GLU A 68 36.52 -18.45 -14.35
CA GLU A 68 37.66 -17.96 -13.56
C GLU A 68 37.59 -16.44 -13.39
N ASP A 69 37.38 -15.73 -14.51
CA ASP A 69 37.07 -14.31 -14.54
C ASP A 69 35.57 -14.14 -14.71
N SER A 70 34.95 -13.29 -13.90
CA SER A 70 33.52 -13.06 -13.97
C SER A 70 33.12 -11.69 -13.45
N VAL A 71 32.00 -11.21 -13.98
CA VAL A 71 31.22 -10.14 -13.37
C VAL A 71 29.97 -10.73 -12.73
N THR A 72 29.78 -10.46 -11.45
CA THR A 72 28.65 -10.94 -10.66
C THR A 72 27.79 -9.76 -10.24
N VAL A 73 26.48 -9.88 -10.42
CA VAL A 73 25.48 -8.95 -9.89
C VAL A 73 24.71 -9.69 -8.80
N ALA A 74 24.74 -9.16 -7.58
CA ALA A 74 24.16 -9.80 -6.40
C ALA A 74 23.29 -8.84 -5.59
N ASP A 75 22.16 -9.36 -5.11
CA ASP A 75 21.29 -8.73 -4.11
C ASP A 75 21.48 -9.48 -2.79
N GLY A 76 22.37 -8.96 -1.93
CA GLY A 76 22.84 -9.67 -0.73
C GLY A 76 23.56 -10.98 -1.08
N GLN A 77 23.01 -12.10 -0.63
CA GLN A 77 23.54 -13.44 -0.93
C GLN A 77 23.02 -14.01 -2.27
N ASN A 78 21.99 -13.40 -2.84
CA ASN A 78 21.36 -13.89 -4.06
C ASN A 78 22.11 -13.37 -5.31
N LYS A 79 22.72 -14.25 -6.08
CA LYS A 79 23.41 -13.90 -7.33
C LYS A 79 22.40 -13.85 -8.48
N LEU A 80 22.03 -12.65 -8.91
CA LEU A 80 21.07 -12.42 -9.99
C LEU A 80 21.66 -12.69 -11.39
N LEU A 81 22.95 -12.38 -11.55
CA LEU A 81 23.70 -12.60 -12.79
C LEU A 81 25.14 -12.94 -12.45
N VAL A 82 25.67 -13.96 -13.13
CA VAL A 82 27.10 -14.25 -13.20
C VAL A 82 27.42 -14.38 -14.67
N ALA A 83 28.25 -13.47 -15.19
CA ALA A 83 28.62 -13.45 -16.60
C ALA A 83 30.13 -13.66 -16.77
N CYS A 84 30.47 -14.53 -17.70
CA CYS A 84 31.80 -14.72 -18.26
C CYS A 84 31.68 -15.06 -19.75
N GLY A 85 32.77 -15.04 -20.50
CA GLY A 85 32.72 -15.12 -21.96
C GLY A 85 32.01 -13.91 -22.60
N ASP A 86 31.43 -14.15 -23.77
CA ASP A 86 30.79 -13.17 -24.65
C ASP A 86 29.41 -13.63 -25.14
N SER A 87 28.80 -14.59 -24.45
CA SER A 87 27.48 -15.13 -24.80
C SER A 87 26.38 -14.07 -24.74
N ALA A 88 25.51 -14.03 -25.75
CA ALA A 88 24.35 -13.15 -25.79
C ALA A 88 23.41 -13.32 -24.58
N GLY A 89 23.39 -14.50 -23.95
CA GLY A 89 22.60 -14.75 -22.73
C GLY A 89 23.05 -13.95 -21.50
N ASN A 90 24.25 -13.36 -21.56
CA ASN A 90 24.75 -12.45 -20.53
C ASN A 90 24.15 -11.04 -20.68
N LEU A 91 23.74 -10.63 -21.89
CA LEU A 91 23.17 -9.32 -22.20
C LEU A 91 21.69 -9.26 -21.80
N ARG A 92 21.44 -9.21 -20.49
CA ARG A 92 20.07 -9.18 -19.93
C ARG A 92 19.91 -8.14 -18.83
N THR A 93 18.64 -7.85 -18.52
CA THR A 93 18.26 -7.02 -17.38
C THR A 93 17.94 -7.91 -16.18
N VAL A 94 18.46 -7.54 -15.01
CA VAL A 94 18.12 -8.15 -13.71
C VAL A 94 17.67 -7.07 -12.74
N ASN A 95 16.72 -7.41 -11.88
CA ASN A 95 16.14 -6.50 -10.89
C ASN A 95 16.41 -7.04 -9.49
N SER A 96 16.83 -6.18 -8.57
CA SER A 96 16.91 -6.50 -7.15
C SER A 96 15.52 -6.51 -6.50
N ALA A 97 15.39 -7.26 -5.42
CA ALA A 97 14.27 -7.17 -4.49
C ALA A 97 14.53 -6.12 -3.39
N SER A 98 15.80 -5.92 -3.02
CA SER A 98 16.18 -4.90 -2.04
C SER A 98 16.55 -3.55 -2.68
N ASN A 99 16.78 -2.54 -1.84
CA ASN A 99 17.29 -1.24 -2.26
C ASN A 99 18.83 -1.19 -2.37
N HIS A 100 19.52 -2.33 -2.29
CA HIS A 100 20.97 -2.44 -2.39
C HIS A 100 21.36 -3.56 -3.35
N LEU A 101 22.25 -3.27 -4.28
CA LEU A 101 22.76 -4.26 -5.22
C LEU A 101 24.27 -4.09 -5.40
N THR A 102 24.99 -5.22 -5.41
CA THR A 102 26.45 -5.25 -5.54
C THR A 102 26.83 -5.82 -6.89
N VAL A 103 27.66 -5.09 -7.63
CA VAL A 103 28.35 -5.57 -8.83
C VAL A 103 29.78 -5.90 -8.43
N GLN A 104 30.28 -7.08 -8.75
CA GLN A 104 31.64 -7.51 -8.45
C GLN A 104 32.32 -8.03 -9.71
N LEU A 105 33.49 -7.48 -10.03
CA LEU A 105 34.40 -8.04 -11.03
C LEU A 105 35.51 -8.78 -10.30
N LYS A 106 35.70 -10.04 -10.68
CA LYS A 106 36.82 -10.88 -10.25
C LYS A 106 37.62 -11.30 -11.49
N SER A 107 38.92 -11.02 -11.49
CA SER A 107 39.86 -11.53 -12.50
C SER A 107 41.08 -12.15 -11.83
N SER A 108 41.64 -13.20 -12.45
CA SER A 108 42.84 -13.88 -11.96
C SER A 108 44.08 -13.49 -12.77
N GLU A 109 44.11 -13.81 -14.06
CA GLU A 109 45.27 -13.65 -14.92
C GLU A 109 45.06 -12.53 -15.95
N PHE A 110 46.15 -12.09 -16.58
CA PHE A 110 46.02 -11.15 -17.70
C PHE A 110 45.53 -11.89 -18.93
N VAL A 111 44.35 -11.49 -19.43
CA VAL A 111 43.77 -12.03 -20.67
C VAL A 111 43.15 -10.87 -21.46
N PRO A 112 43.43 -10.73 -22.77
CA PRO A 112 43.09 -9.53 -23.55
C PRO A 112 41.60 -9.49 -23.95
N TYR A 113 40.72 -9.37 -22.97
CA TYR A 113 39.27 -9.24 -23.15
C TYR A 113 38.80 -7.85 -22.70
N ARG A 114 37.83 -7.26 -23.41
CA ARG A 114 37.42 -5.85 -23.23
C ARG A 114 36.73 -5.57 -21.90
N GLY A 115 36.24 -6.61 -21.22
CA GLY A 115 35.51 -6.52 -19.96
C GLY A 115 34.03 -6.28 -20.17
N PHE A 116 33.40 -5.43 -19.37
CA PHE A 116 31.95 -5.23 -19.44
C PHE A 116 31.57 -3.76 -19.26
N ILE A 117 30.38 -3.42 -19.74
CA ILE A 117 29.67 -2.20 -19.38
C ILE A 117 28.20 -2.53 -19.11
N LEU A 118 27.67 -1.96 -18.05
CA LEU A 118 26.27 -2.09 -17.67
C LEU A 118 25.68 -0.72 -17.32
N LYS A 119 24.38 -0.58 -17.52
CA LYS A 119 23.59 0.54 -17.02
C LYS A 119 22.82 0.09 -15.79
N TYR A 120 22.78 0.93 -14.76
CA TYR A 120 21.90 0.73 -13.62
C TYR A 120 20.91 1.89 -13.50
N LYS A 121 19.74 1.59 -12.96
CA LYS A 121 18.69 2.56 -12.64
C LYS A 121 18.01 2.18 -11.33
N LEU A 122 17.79 3.16 -10.46
CA LEU A 122 16.91 3.04 -9.30
C LEU A 122 15.46 3.09 -9.78
N VAL A 123 14.70 2.06 -9.45
CA VAL A 123 13.29 1.90 -9.80
C VAL A 123 12.45 2.01 -8.54
N GLY A 124 11.27 2.60 -8.62
CA GLY A 124 10.40 2.88 -7.49
C GLY A 124 10.59 4.30 -6.95
N CYS A 125 9.52 4.82 -6.34
CA CYS A 125 9.54 6.13 -5.71
C CYS A 125 10.12 6.05 -4.29
N PRO A 126 11.09 6.91 -3.91
CA PRO A 126 11.69 6.87 -2.58
C PRO A 126 10.63 7.14 -1.51
N THR A 127 10.63 6.39 -0.40
CA THR A 127 9.69 6.65 0.70
C THR A 127 9.88 8.08 1.23
N PRO A 128 8.89 8.99 1.07
CA PRO A 128 9.02 10.35 1.57
C PRO A 128 9.09 10.36 3.10
N ARG A 129 9.78 11.35 3.66
CA ARG A 129 9.83 11.52 5.11
C ARG A 129 8.48 12.00 5.62
N SER A 130 8.02 11.45 6.73
CA SER A 130 6.84 11.96 7.43
C SER A 130 7.09 13.41 7.87
N PRO A 131 6.10 14.30 7.74
CA PRO A 131 6.23 15.68 8.17
C PRO A 131 6.25 15.75 9.71
N LYS A 132 6.78 16.85 10.26
CA LYS A 132 6.60 17.16 11.69
C LYS A 132 5.10 17.31 11.96
N GLN A 133 4.62 16.80 13.11
CA GLN A 133 3.19 16.75 13.45
C GLN A 133 2.32 16.04 12.38
N GLY A 134 2.87 15.03 11.72
CA GLY A 134 2.11 14.14 10.85
C GLY A 134 2.80 12.80 10.66
N TYR A 135 2.13 11.90 9.94
CA TYR A 135 2.59 10.53 9.77
C TYR A 135 2.17 9.95 8.41
N LEU A 136 2.95 8.99 7.94
CA LEU A 136 2.61 8.15 6.80
C LEU A 136 1.54 7.13 7.24
N VAL A 137 0.37 7.18 6.63
CA VAL A 137 -0.74 6.25 6.90
C VAL A 137 -0.47 4.92 6.22
N PHE A 138 -0.21 4.95 4.91
CA PHE A 138 0.18 3.77 4.15
C PHE A 138 1.00 4.16 2.92
N ARG A 139 1.76 3.19 2.41
CA ARG A 139 2.51 3.29 1.15
C ARG A 139 2.47 1.96 0.41
N ASN A 140 2.25 2.02 -0.89
CA ASN A 140 2.53 0.93 -1.82
C ASN A 140 3.45 1.44 -2.96
N GLU A 141 3.57 0.69 -4.05
CA GLU A 141 4.43 1.05 -5.19
C GLU A 141 3.97 2.30 -5.95
N SER A 142 2.65 2.56 -5.97
CA SER A 142 2.04 3.63 -6.76
C SER A 142 1.55 4.82 -5.93
N THR A 143 1.32 4.66 -4.63
CA THR A 143 0.56 5.61 -3.81
C THR A 143 1.14 5.69 -2.40
N ALA A 144 1.21 6.90 -1.84
CA ALA A 144 1.50 7.16 -0.44
C ALA A 144 0.48 8.14 0.15
N LEU A 145 -0.14 7.79 1.28
CA LEU A 145 -1.09 8.64 2.00
C LEU A 145 -0.48 9.14 3.30
N PHE A 146 -0.47 10.46 3.48
CA PHE A 146 -0.05 11.13 4.69
C PHE A 146 -1.23 11.79 5.39
N LYS A 147 -1.14 11.89 6.71
CA LYS A 147 -2.13 12.58 7.55
C LYS A 147 -1.43 13.41 8.62
N CYS A 148 -1.90 14.63 8.83
CA CYS A 148 -1.45 15.46 9.94
C CYS A 148 -2.10 15.01 11.26
N CYS A 149 -1.44 15.29 12.37
CA CYS A 149 -1.97 15.07 13.72
C CYS A 149 -3.21 15.94 13.98
N LYS A 150 -3.89 15.71 15.11
CA LYS A 150 -5.09 16.47 15.50
C LYS A 150 -4.83 17.99 15.42
N ASP A 151 -5.77 18.73 14.85
CA ASP A 151 -5.75 20.20 14.69
C ASP A 151 -4.61 20.78 13.83
N HIS A 152 -3.92 19.93 13.05
CA HIS A 152 -2.88 20.34 12.10
C HIS A 152 -3.30 20.07 10.66
N PHE A 153 -2.77 20.89 9.75
CA PHE A 153 -3.06 20.83 8.32
C PHE A 153 -1.76 21.03 7.52
N PHE A 154 -1.71 20.45 6.32
CA PHE A 154 -0.63 20.70 5.39
C PHE A 154 -0.57 22.20 5.06
N THR A 155 0.61 22.79 5.23
CA THR A 155 0.86 24.23 5.12
C THR A 155 0.51 24.86 3.77
N ASP A 156 0.45 24.06 2.71
CA ASP A 156 0.19 24.48 1.34
C ASP A 156 -1.26 24.21 0.88
N THR A 157 -1.88 23.12 1.30
CA THR A 157 -3.25 22.76 0.88
C THR A 157 -4.32 23.04 1.92
N PHE A 158 -3.93 23.30 3.18
CA PHE A 158 -4.82 23.41 4.34
C PHE A 158 -5.73 22.18 4.54
N GLN A 159 -5.34 21.04 3.99
CA GLN A 159 -6.03 19.76 4.18
C GLN A 159 -5.34 18.95 5.28
N ASN A 160 -6.10 18.07 5.93
CA ASN A 160 -5.56 17.19 6.97
C ASN A 160 -4.91 15.91 6.40
N THR A 161 -5.11 15.62 5.12
CA THR A 161 -4.57 14.47 4.41
C THR A 161 -3.89 14.91 3.11
N ARG A 162 -2.91 14.12 2.67
CA ARG A 162 -2.23 14.30 1.39
C ARG A 162 -1.91 12.96 0.76
N THR A 163 -2.28 12.81 -0.51
CA THR A 163 -1.98 11.61 -1.29
C THR A 163 -0.99 11.95 -2.38
N LEU A 164 0.10 11.19 -2.44
CA LEU A 164 1.09 11.25 -3.51
C LEU A 164 0.95 10.03 -4.42
N PHE A 165 1.12 10.23 -5.72
CA PHE A 165 1.12 9.20 -6.75
C PHE A 165 2.50 9.08 -7.40
N CYS A 166 2.99 7.85 -7.56
CA CYS A 166 4.27 7.56 -8.17
C CYS A 166 4.12 7.55 -9.70
N ILE A 167 4.67 8.57 -10.35
CA ILE A 167 4.70 8.75 -11.80
C ILE A 167 5.84 7.93 -12.39
N ASP A 168 5.53 7.17 -13.45
CA ASP A 168 6.44 6.32 -14.22
C ASP A 168 7.29 5.37 -13.36
N GLY A 169 6.77 5.04 -12.17
CA GLY A 169 7.47 4.21 -11.18
C GLY A 169 8.75 4.84 -10.65
N ASN A 170 9.00 6.14 -10.79
CA ASN A 170 10.28 6.73 -10.39
C ASN A 170 10.19 8.04 -9.60
N GLU A 171 9.14 8.87 -9.74
CA GLU A 171 8.98 10.14 -8.98
C GLU A 171 7.60 10.28 -8.38
N TRP A 172 7.50 10.91 -7.21
CA TRP A 172 6.21 11.35 -6.72
C TRP A 172 5.74 12.55 -7.52
N ASN A 173 4.44 12.61 -7.81
CA ASN A 173 3.79 13.73 -8.48
C ASN A 173 3.92 15.06 -7.72
N ASP A 174 4.17 14.99 -6.41
CA ASP A 174 4.20 16.13 -5.52
C ASP A 174 5.06 15.82 -4.27
N THR A 175 5.30 16.81 -3.42
CA THR A 175 6.12 16.72 -2.22
C THR A 175 5.28 16.71 -0.95
N VAL A 176 5.87 16.34 0.19
CA VAL A 176 5.19 16.39 1.49
C VAL A 176 5.58 17.67 2.22
N SER A 177 4.66 18.63 2.29
CA SER A 177 4.83 19.86 3.06
C SER A 177 4.72 19.61 4.57
N GLY A 178 5.17 20.57 5.39
CA GLY A 178 5.02 20.48 6.84
C GLY A 178 3.55 20.58 7.26
N CYS A 179 3.21 19.94 8.38
CA CYS A 179 1.94 20.16 9.07
C CYS A 179 2.11 21.32 10.06
N ALA A 180 1.09 22.17 10.17
CA ALA A 180 1.02 23.26 11.15
C ALA A 180 -0.41 23.41 11.67
N SER A 181 -0.55 23.86 12.90
CA SER A 181 -1.82 24.23 13.49
C SER A 181 -2.33 25.56 12.92
N ARG A 182 -3.64 25.82 13.06
CA ARG A 182 -4.23 27.12 12.67
C ARG A 182 -3.58 28.29 13.40
N TYR A 183 -3.19 28.10 14.66
CA TYR A 183 -2.50 29.11 15.46
C TYR A 183 -1.10 29.42 14.92
N GLU A 184 -0.30 28.40 14.59
CA GLU A 184 1.03 28.59 14.01
C GLU A 184 0.98 29.28 12.64
N LEU A 185 -0.03 28.94 11.83
CA LEU A 185 -0.26 29.59 10.53
C LEU A 185 -0.70 31.06 10.69
N ALA A 186 -1.53 31.35 11.69
CA ALA A 186 -1.90 32.73 12.05
C ALA A 186 -0.68 33.54 12.51
N LEU A 187 0.18 32.96 13.36
CA LEU A 187 1.40 33.63 13.85
C LEU A 187 2.39 33.95 12.73
N ASN A 188 2.50 33.05 11.75
CA ASN A 188 3.36 33.22 10.58
C ASN A 188 2.74 34.12 9.49
N GLY A 189 1.55 34.69 9.74
CA GLY A 189 0.87 35.59 8.80
C GLY A 189 0.36 34.91 7.52
N THR A 190 0.31 33.58 7.48
CA THR A 190 -0.20 32.82 6.32
C THR A 190 -1.73 32.66 6.35
N LEU A 191 -2.34 32.85 7.51
CA LEU A 191 -3.78 33.03 7.64
C LEU A 191 -4.07 34.49 8.01
N ILE A 192 -4.89 35.15 7.18
CA ILE A 192 -5.53 36.41 7.58
C ILE A 192 -6.58 36.04 8.63
N VAL A 193 -6.22 36.16 9.90
CA VAL A 193 -7.17 36.08 10.99
C VAL A 193 -7.98 37.37 10.94
N ASP A 194 -9.31 37.26 10.89
CA ASP A 194 -10.21 38.39 11.16
C ASP A 194 -9.81 39.01 12.52
N PRO A 195 -9.66 40.34 12.64
CA PRO A 195 -9.21 41.00 13.88
C PRO A 195 -10.06 40.71 15.12
N GLN A 196 -11.19 40.01 15.01
CA GLN A 196 -11.97 39.55 16.15
C GLN A 196 -11.39 38.35 16.91
N PHE A 197 -10.28 37.75 16.45
CA PHE A 197 -9.67 36.56 17.09
C PHE A 197 -8.22 36.78 17.57
N SER A 198 -7.78 38.03 17.73
CA SER A 198 -6.44 38.38 18.25
C SER A 198 -6.38 38.50 19.77
N GLU A 199 -7.14 37.71 20.52
CA GLU A 199 -6.87 37.54 21.94
C GLU A 199 -5.88 36.39 22.10
N ALA A 200 -4.70 36.71 22.63
CA ALA A 200 -3.85 35.72 23.28
C ALA A 200 -4.73 34.90 24.24
N PRO A 201 -4.50 33.60 24.44
CA PRO A 201 -5.26 32.87 25.45
C PRO A 201 -4.91 33.51 26.80
N GLU A 202 -5.78 34.40 27.28
CA GLU A 202 -5.78 34.80 28.67
C GLU A 202 -5.85 33.50 29.45
N LEU A 203 -4.92 33.36 30.39
CA LEU A 203 -4.80 32.22 31.29
C LEU A 203 -6.20 31.81 31.75
N MET A 204 -6.75 30.74 31.17
CA MET A 204 -8.12 30.29 31.42
C MET A 204 -8.27 30.14 32.93
N SER A 205 -9.15 30.94 33.52
CA SER A 205 -9.48 30.79 34.93
C SER A 205 -10.03 29.38 35.14
N SER A 206 -9.63 28.75 36.25
CA SER A 206 -10.09 27.43 36.68
C SER A 206 -11.62 27.29 36.62
N ASP A 207 -12.36 28.39 36.75
CA ASP A 207 -13.82 28.41 36.77
C ASP A 207 -14.47 28.34 35.38
N GLN A 208 -13.75 28.71 34.32
CA GLN A 208 -14.24 28.56 32.93
C GLN A 208 -14.03 27.13 32.42
N ALA A 209 -12.86 26.53 32.69
CA ALA A 209 -12.54 25.16 32.29
C ALA A 209 -13.46 24.11 32.94
N VAL A 210 -13.88 24.35 34.19
CA VAL A 210 -14.86 23.50 34.87
C VAL A 210 -16.23 23.64 34.22
N ARG A 211 -16.65 24.86 33.86
CA ARG A 211 -17.95 25.12 33.23
C ARG A 211 -18.04 24.51 31.84
N ASP A 212 -16.98 24.63 31.03
CA ASP A 212 -16.94 24.07 29.67
C ASP A 212 -16.93 22.54 29.70
N LYS A 213 -16.20 21.93 30.66
CA LYS A 213 -16.23 20.48 30.89
C LYS A 213 -17.60 19.99 31.36
N GLU A 214 -18.27 20.77 32.21
CA GLU A 214 -19.63 20.47 32.69
C GLU A 214 -20.67 20.55 31.55
N THR A 215 -20.49 21.44 30.58
CA THR A 215 -21.32 21.49 29.36
C THR A 215 -21.01 20.39 28.35
N GLU A 216 -19.75 19.96 28.19
CA GLU A 216 -19.37 18.88 27.27
C GLU A 216 -19.85 17.51 27.79
N ASP A 217 -19.70 17.24 29.09
CA ASP A 217 -20.23 16.03 29.73
C ASP A 217 -21.78 15.99 29.69
N MET A 218 -22.44 17.15 29.86
CA MET A 218 -23.91 17.22 29.80
C MET A 218 -24.45 17.04 28.37
N SER A 219 -23.69 17.41 27.33
CA SER A 219 -24.03 17.13 25.93
C SER A 219 -23.91 15.64 25.59
N HIS A 220 -22.84 14.97 26.04
CA HIS A 220 -22.66 13.54 25.80
C HIS A 220 -23.72 12.66 26.47
N ILE A 221 -24.24 13.09 27.63
CA ILE A 221 -25.34 12.40 28.31
C ILE A 221 -26.63 12.45 27.47
N ALA A 222 -26.93 13.59 26.82
CA ALA A 222 -28.10 13.72 25.97
C ALA A 222 -28.02 12.83 24.71
N ASP A 223 -26.85 12.72 24.10
CA ASP A 223 -26.61 11.89 22.91
C ASP A 223 -26.80 10.38 23.16
N ILE A 224 -26.63 9.91 24.39
CA ILE A 224 -26.81 8.50 24.76
C ILE A 224 -28.24 8.22 25.25
N LEU A 225 -28.81 9.13 26.05
CA LEU A 225 -30.13 8.91 26.66
C LEU A 225 -31.26 8.98 25.64
N ILE A 226 -31.19 9.87 24.66
CA ILE A 226 -32.26 10.04 23.67
C ILE A 226 -32.44 8.77 22.82
N PRO A 227 -31.39 8.19 22.19
CA PRO A 227 -31.52 6.93 21.47
C PRO A 227 -31.95 5.76 22.36
N ALA A 228 -31.46 5.68 23.61
CA ALA A 228 -31.81 4.61 24.53
C ALA A 228 -33.31 4.63 24.91
N LEU A 229 -33.87 5.81 25.18
CA LEU A 229 -35.30 5.97 25.48
C LEU A 229 -36.18 5.65 24.27
N LEU A 230 -35.78 6.07 23.06
CA LEU A 230 -36.49 5.73 21.83
C LEU A 230 -36.50 4.22 21.57
N MET A 231 -35.35 3.57 21.72
CA MET A 231 -35.24 2.10 21.60
C MET A 231 -36.08 1.38 22.65
N GLY A 232 -36.04 1.82 23.92
CA GLY A 232 -36.86 1.29 24.99
C GLY A 232 -38.36 1.45 24.74
N GLY A 233 -38.78 2.62 24.26
CA GLY A 233 -40.18 2.91 23.91
C GLY A 233 -40.70 2.03 22.77
N LEU A 234 -39.90 1.82 21.73
CA LEU A 234 -40.24 0.92 20.63
C LEU A 234 -40.39 -0.53 21.09
N ILE A 235 -39.48 -1.01 21.96
CA ILE A 235 -39.54 -2.37 22.51
C ILE A 235 -40.81 -2.55 23.35
N LEU A 236 -41.09 -1.62 24.27
CA LEU A 236 -42.29 -1.68 25.11
C LEU A 236 -43.57 -1.60 24.29
N GLY A 237 -43.62 -0.71 23.29
CA GLY A 237 -44.75 -0.60 22.36
C GLY A 237 -45.00 -1.92 21.62
N ASN A 238 -43.94 -2.54 21.08
CA ASN A 238 -44.05 -3.82 20.39
C ASN A 238 -44.51 -4.95 21.32
N ILE A 239 -44.03 -5.00 22.57
CA ILE A 239 -44.47 -5.98 23.57
C ILE A 239 -45.97 -5.83 23.84
N VAL A 240 -46.47 -4.60 24.01
CA VAL A 240 -47.91 -4.36 24.24
C VAL A 240 -48.75 -4.80 23.04
N ILE A 241 -48.32 -4.51 21.82
CA ILE A 241 -49.00 -4.96 20.59
C ILE A 241 -49.07 -6.48 20.55
N VAL A 242 -47.96 -7.18 20.81
CA VAL A 242 -47.92 -8.65 20.84
C VAL A 242 -48.84 -9.20 21.93
N LEU A 243 -48.87 -8.59 23.13
CA LEU A 243 -49.77 -8.99 24.21
C LEU A 243 -51.25 -8.78 23.84
N ILE A 244 -51.59 -7.69 23.16
CA ILE A 244 -52.94 -7.43 22.65
C ILE A 244 -53.31 -8.48 21.61
N ILE A 245 -52.46 -8.74 20.62
CA ILE A 245 -52.68 -9.78 19.60
C ILE A 245 -52.85 -11.13 20.26
N PHE A 246 -51.99 -11.48 21.22
CA PHE A 246 -52.09 -12.74 21.96
C PHE A 246 -53.40 -12.84 22.73
N ARG A 247 -53.84 -11.76 23.41
CA ARG A 247 -55.14 -11.75 24.10
C ARG A 247 -56.32 -11.81 23.13
N LEU A 248 -56.23 -11.17 21.96
CA LEU A 248 -57.25 -11.26 20.91
C LEU A 248 -57.32 -12.67 20.33
N ARG A 249 -56.18 -13.30 20.00
CA ARG A 249 -56.11 -14.70 19.55
C ARG A 249 -56.65 -15.66 20.61
N LYS A 250 -56.29 -15.46 21.89
CA LYS A 250 -56.81 -16.27 23.01
C LYS A 250 -58.32 -16.08 23.20
N ARG A 251 -58.85 -14.87 22.99
CA ARG A 251 -60.30 -14.61 22.99
C ARG A 251 -60.98 -15.25 21.79
N GLN A 252 -60.38 -15.22 20.60
CA GLN A 252 -60.89 -15.89 19.40
C GLN A 252 -60.89 -17.42 19.57
N GLN A 253 -59.84 -18.02 20.12
CA GLN A 253 -59.82 -19.46 20.47
C GLN A 253 -60.88 -19.81 21.51
N ARG A 254 -61.11 -18.97 22.52
CA ARG A 254 -62.21 -19.18 23.49
C ARG A 254 -63.59 -19.07 22.84
N ARG A 255 -63.78 -18.18 21.85
CA ARG A 255 -65.02 -18.06 21.06
C ARG A 255 -65.19 -19.22 20.08
N ALA A 256 -64.11 -19.71 19.47
CA ALA A 256 -64.12 -20.91 18.62
C ALA A 256 -64.43 -22.18 19.42
N ASN A 257 -63.94 -22.30 20.66
CA ASN A 257 -64.29 -23.42 21.55
C ASN A 257 -65.71 -23.34 22.13
N GLN A 258 -66.39 -22.18 22.09
CA GLN A 258 -67.80 -22.07 22.48
C GLN A 258 -68.78 -22.35 21.31
N ASN A 259 -68.30 -22.30 20.07
CA ASN A 259 -69.06 -22.68 18.87
C ASN A 259 -68.46 -23.95 18.24
N GLY A 260 -68.45 -25.04 19.01
CA GLY A 260 -68.26 -26.40 18.47
C GLY A 260 -69.40 -26.80 17.53
N PRO A 261 -69.18 -27.78 16.64
CA PRO A 261 -69.84 -27.87 15.34
C PRO A 261 -71.32 -28.28 15.46
N VAL A 262 -72.19 -27.55 14.76
CA VAL A 262 -73.55 -28.02 14.45
C VAL A 262 -73.47 -28.88 13.20
N GLN A 263 -73.87 -30.13 13.37
CA GLN A 263 -73.99 -31.18 12.37
C GLN A 263 -75.33 -31.03 11.63
N MET A 264 -75.31 -31.03 10.30
CA MET A 264 -76.46 -31.41 9.47
C MET A 264 -75.98 -32.07 8.18
N ASP A 265 -76.67 -33.17 7.87
CA ASP A 265 -76.38 -34.21 6.90
C ASP A 265 -76.66 -33.83 5.43
N GLU A 266 -75.85 -34.44 4.55
CA GLU A 266 -76.24 -35.19 3.34
C GLU A 266 -77.04 -34.52 2.20
N LEU A 267 -76.38 -34.33 1.04
CA LEU A 267 -76.93 -34.77 -0.25
C LEU A 267 -75.81 -34.99 -1.30
N SER A 268 -76.07 -35.95 -2.18
CA SER A 268 -75.15 -36.79 -2.96
C SER A 268 -75.09 -36.44 -4.46
N HIS A 269 -74.34 -37.28 -5.20
CA HIS A 269 -74.21 -37.49 -6.67
C HIS A 269 -73.00 -36.82 -7.34
N ASP A 270 -71.95 -37.59 -7.71
CA ASP A 270 -71.77 -38.43 -8.93
C ASP A 270 -71.34 -37.54 -10.13
N GLU A 271 -70.35 -37.79 -11.00
CA GLU A 271 -69.77 -38.99 -11.66
C GLU A 271 -68.42 -38.52 -12.30
N ALA A 272 -67.31 -39.26 -12.17
CA ALA A 272 -66.74 -40.23 -13.14
C ALA A 272 -65.93 -39.70 -14.35
N LYS A 273 -64.68 -40.22 -14.41
CA LYS A 273 -63.91 -40.73 -15.58
C LYS A 273 -63.11 -39.81 -16.51
N ALA A 274 -61.78 -40.03 -16.49
CA ALA A 274 -60.79 -39.81 -17.56
C ALA A 274 -60.94 -40.88 -18.69
N PRO A 275 -60.25 -40.86 -19.86
CA PRO A 275 -58.77 -40.91 -19.94
C PRO A 275 -58.05 -40.34 -21.21
N LEU A 276 -56.72 -40.34 -21.13
CA LEU A 276 -55.69 -40.61 -22.17
C LEU A 276 -55.52 -39.71 -23.42
N ALA A 277 -54.30 -39.16 -23.58
CA ALA A 277 -53.43 -39.43 -24.73
C ALA A 277 -51.98 -39.00 -24.45
N SER A 278 -51.06 -39.93 -24.65
CA SER A 278 -49.60 -39.80 -24.70
C SER A 278 -49.13 -39.30 -26.08
N ILE A 279 -47.91 -38.73 -26.16
CA ILE A 279 -46.88 -38.93 -27.21
C ILE A 279 -45.61 -38.11 -26.82
N LEU A 280 -44.60 -38.82 -26.27
CA LEU A 280 -43.17 -38.97 -26.66
C LEU A 280 -42.32 -37.81 -27.31
N PRO A 281 -40.96 -37.90 -27.27
CA PRO A 281 -40.05 -36.84 -26.82
C PRO A 281 -38.91 -36.49 -27.82
N SER A 282 -38.03 -35.54 -27.48
CA SER A 282 -36.60 -35.43 -27.89
C SER A 282 -35.99 -34.24 -27.12
N GLU A 283 -35.04 -34.42 -26.19
CA GLU A 283 -33.58 -34.40 -26.42
C GLU A 283 -33.10 -33.31 -27.40
N VAL A 284 -32.53 -32.22 -26.86
CA VAL A 284 -31.16 -31.69 -27.08
C VAL A 284 -30.77 -30.85 -25.85
#